data_AF-A0A2N2YD29-F1
#
_entry.id   AF-A0A2N2YD29-F1
#
_cell.length_a   1.000
_cell.length_b   1.000
_cell.length_c   1.000
_cell.angle_alpha   90.00
_cell.angle_beta   90.00
_cell.angle_gamma   90.00
#
_symmetry.space_group_name_H-M   'P 1'
#
loop_
_entity.id
_entity.type
_entity.pdbx_description
1 polymer ?
#
loop_
_entity_poly.entity_id
_entity_poly.type
_entity_poly.pdbx_seq_one_letter_code
_entity_poly.pdbx_strand_id
1 'polypeptide(L)' 'MQKEEIIISATHKNQLAAEFNCSKQAVWLSLKYVFNSPQAKAMRARAKELLLAEAEKIEIETQKQ' A
#
# COMPACT_ATOMS: atom_id res chain seq x y z
N MET A 1 -1.94 -0.27 -21.26
CA MET A 1 -1.38 -1.02 -20.12
C MET A 1 -2.18 -0.66 -18.88
N GLN A 2 -2.80 -1.63 -18.22
CA GLN A 2 -3.38 -1.40 -16.89
C GLN A 2 -2.22 -1.10 -15.93
N LYS A 3 -2.31 -0.01 -15.16
CA LYS A 3 -1.31 0.31 -14.14
C LYS A 3 -1.57 -0.60 -12.95
N GLU A 4 -0.73 -1.62 -12.75
CA GLU A 4 -0.76 -2.47 -11.55
C GLU A 4 -0.08 -1.77 -10.34
N GLU A 5 -0.29 -0.46 -10.19
CA GLU A 5 0.29 0.32 -9.09
C GLU A 5 -0.64 0.33 -7.89
N ILE A 6 -0.13 -0.10 -6.73
CA ILE A 6 -0.85 0.03 -5.46
C ILE A 6 -0.63 1.45 -4.93
N ILE A 7 -1.68 2.26 -4.92
CA ILE A 7 -1.64 3.62 -4.41
C ILE A 7 -2.05 3.62 -2.94
N ILE A 8 -1.13 4.06 -2.08
CA ILE A 8 -1.35 4.29 -0.65
C ILE A 8 -0.95 5.71 -0.27
N SER A 9 -1.46 6.18 0.88
CA SER A 9 -1.14 7.50 1.43
C SER A 9 0.37 7.70 1.67
N ALA A 10 0.83 8.96 1.69
CA ALA A 10 2.23 9.28 1.98
C ALA A 10 2.65 8.78 3.37
N THR A 11 1.74 8.82 4.34
CA THR A 11 1.92 8.27 5.69
C THR A 11 2.22 6.77 5.63
N HIS A 12 1.42 6.00 4.89
CA HIS A 12 1.64 4.57 4.73
C HIS A 12 2.92 4.24 3.97
N LYS A 13 3.33 5.06 3.00
CA LYS A 13 4.66 4.90 2.36
C LYS A 13 5.80 5.09 3.35
N ASN A 14 5.71 6.08 4.24
CA ASN A 14 6.71 6.32 5.28
C ASN A 14 6.75 5.16 6.29
N GLN A 15 5.58 4.64 6.67
CA GLN A 15 5.47 3.48 7.54
C GLN A 15 6.14 2.25 6.93
N LEU A 16 5.82 1.91 5.67
CA LEU A 16 6.46 0.79 4.98
C LEU A 16 7.97 0.97 4.84
N ALA A 17 8.45 2.19 4.59
CA ALA A 17 9.88 2.47 4.51
C ALA A 17 10.60 2.18 5.83
N ALA A 18 9.98 2.50 6.96
CA ALA A 18 10.49 2.19 8.29
C ALA A 18 10.41 0.68 8.60
N GLU A 19 9.27 0.04 8.33
CA GLU A 19 9.05 -1.39 8.59
C GLU A 19 10.03 -2.29 7.82
N PHE A 20 10.32 -1.94 6.57
CA PHE A 20 11.21 -2.71 5.70
C PHE A 20 12.65 -2.17 5.67
N ASN A 21 12.97 -1.20 6.53
CA ASN A 21 14.28 -0.55 6.63
C ASN A 21 14.86 -0.15 5.25
N CYS A 22 14.06 0.55 4.44
CA CYS A 22 14.43 0.92 3.09
C CYS A 22 14.07 2.37 2.76
N SER A 23 14.49 2.85 1.59
CA SER A 23 14.14 4.19 1.12
C SER A 23 12.68 4.25 0.62
N LYS A 24 12.10 5.45 0.62
CA LYS A 24 10.75 5.68 0.07
C LYS A 24 10.68 5.35 -1.44
N GLN A 25 11.80 5.53 -2.15
CA GLN A 25 11.94 5.18 -3.55
C GLN A 25 11.84 3.66 -3.75
N ALA A 26 12.44 2.86 -2.86
CA ALA A 26 12.35 1.40 -2.91
C ALA A 26 10.91 0.91 -2.65
N VAL A 27 10.21 1.54 -1.70
CA VAL A 27 8.76 1.29 -1.48
C VAL A 27 7.96 1.62 -2.74
N TRP A 28 8.15 2.83 -3.30
CA TRP A 28 7.42 3.24 -4.51
C TRP A 28 7.68 2.29 -5.69
N LEU A 29 8.92 1.89 -5.89
CA LEU A 29 9.30 0.94 -6.94
C LEU A 29 8.59 -0.41 -6.73
N SER A 30 8.54 -0.89 -5.49
CA SER A 30 7.91 -2.18 -5.14
C SER A 30 6.39 -2.17 -5.25
N LEU A 31 5.75 -1.00 -5.06
CA LEU A 31 4.30 -0.83 -5.23
C LEU A 31 3.89 -0.57 -6.68
N LYS A 32 4.77 0.06 -7.47
CA LYS A 32 4.51 0.43 -8.86
C LYS A 32 4.88 -0.66 -9.87
N TYR A 33 5.93 -1.42 -9.61
CA TYR A 33 6.43 -2.43 -10.53
C TYR A 33 6.35 -3.81 -9.88
N VAL A 34 6.01 -4.82 -10.70
CA VAL A 34 5.90 -6.22 -10.27
C VAL A 34 7.30 -6.85 -10.23
N PHE A 35 8.20 -6.28 -9.44
CA PHE A 35 9.40 -7.02 -9.06
C PHE A 35 8.96 -8.21 -8.19
N ASN A 36 9.35 -9.41 -8.59
CA ASN A 36 8.98 -10.66 -7.91
C ASN A 36 9.89 -11.02 -6.74
N SER A 37 10.64 -10.03 -6.22
CA SER A 37 11.46 -10.26 -5.03
C SER A 37 10.56 -10.58 -3.83
N PRO A 38 11.01 -11.43 -2.90
CA PRO A 38 10.25 -11.72 -1.67
C PRO A 38 9.88 -10.45 -0.90
N GLN A 39 10.80 -9.49 -0.84
CA GLN A 39 10.58 -8.21 -0.17
C GLN A 39 9.50 -7.36 -0.85
N ALA A 40 9.49 -7.25 -2.18
CA ALA A 40 8.46 -6.50 -2.90
C ALA A 40 7.08 -7.16 -2.79
N LYS A 41 7.02 -8.50 -2.75
CA LYS A 41 5.77 -9.23 -2.48
C LYS A 41 5.25 -8.94 -1.06
N ALA A 42 6.13 -8.96 -0.07
CA ALA A 42 5.78 -8.64 1.31
C ALA A 42 5.30 -7.17 1.47
N MET A 43 5.97 -6.21 0.83
CA MET A 43 5.54 -4.81 0.83
C MET A 43 4.14 -4.64 0.22
N ARG A 44 3.83 -5.33 -0.88
CA ARG A 44 2.50 -5.27 -1.51
C ARG A 44 1.42 -5.90 -0.62
N ALA A 45 1.72 -7.03 0.02
CA ALA A 45 0.82 -7.65 0.99
C ALA A 45 0.52 -6.69 2.16
N ARG A 46 1.56 -6.07 2.71
CA ARG A 46 1.40 -5.10 3.80
C ARG A 46 0.65 -3.84 3.37
N ALA A 47 0.90 -3.33 2.17
CA ALA A 47 0.15 -2.21 1.61
C ALA A 47 -1.35 -2.53 1.47
N LYS A 48 -1.69 -3.76 1.07
CA LYS A 48 -3.09 -4.22 1.03
C LYS A 48 -3.74 -4.21 2.42
N GLU A 49 -3.04 -4.68 3.44
CA GLU A 49 -3.54 -4.68 4.82
C GLU A 49 -3.81 -3.27 5.34
N LEU A 50 -2.91 -2.32 5.04
CA LEU A 50 -3.09 -0.92 5.41
C LEU A 50 -4.32 -0.29 4.74
N LEU A 51 -4.53 -0.56 3.45
CA LEU A 51 -5.70 -0.08 2.72
C LEU A 51 -7.01 -0.66 3.26
N LEU A 52 -7.03 -1.95 3.60
CA LEU A 52 -8.20 -2.58 4.21
C LEU A 52 -8.50 -1.96 5.59
N ALA A 53 -7.47 -1.75 6.41
CA ALA A 53 -7.62 -1.08 7.70
C ALA A 53 -8.07 0.39 7.57
N GLU A 54 -7.69 1.08 6.48
CA GLU A 54 -8.26 2.41 6.16
C GLU A 54 -9.73 2.31 5.77
N ALA A 55 -10.07 1.35 4.90
CA ALA A 55 -11.44 1.15 4.43
C ALA A 55 -12.41 0.78 5.56
N GLU A 56 -11.96 -0.03 6.53
CA GLU A 56 -12.75 -0.40 7.71
C GLU A 56 -13.10 0.78 8.61
N LYS A 57 -12.28 1.85 8.60
CA LYS A 57 -12.55 3.08 9.37
C LYS A 57 -13.55 4.00 8.70
N ILE A 58 -13.91 3.74 7.43
CA ILE A 58 -14.90 4.53 6.73
C ILE A 58 -16.27 4.10 7.24
N GLU A 59 -16.79 4.84 8.21
CA GLU A 59 -18.19 4.73 8.62
C GLU A 59 -19.06 5.27 7.48
N ILE A 60 -19.62 4.37 6.69
CA ILE A 60 -20.59 4.74 5.65
C ILE A 60 -21.91 5.04 6.39
N GLU A 61 -22.22 6.31 6.60
CA GLU A 61 -23.61 6.71 6.84
C GLU A 61 -24.41 6.22 5.63
N THR A 62 -25.12 5.10 5.80
CA THR A 62 -25.95 4.53 4.76
C THR A 62 -27.10 5.51 4.58
N GLN A 63 -26.96 6.44 3.63
CA GLN A 63 -28.07 7.25 3.16
C GLN A 63 -29.08 6.28 2.54
N LYS A 64 -30.05 5.84 3.36
CA LYS A 64 -31.28 5.22 2.90
C LYS A 64 -31.95 6.23 1.97
N GLN A 65 -31.90 5.96 0.68
CA GLN A 65 -32.88 6.47 -0.29
C GLN A 65 -34.21 5.78 -0.07
#